data_AF-A0A3Q0INY7-F1
#
_entry.id   AF-A0A3Q0INY7-F1
#
_cell.length_a   1.000
_cell.length_b   1.000
_cell.length_c   1.000
_cell.angle_alpha   90.00
_cell.angle_beta   90.00
_cell.angle_gamma   90.00
#
_symmetry.space_group_name_H-M   'P 1'
#
loop_
_entity.id
_entity.type
_entity.pdbx_description
1 polymer ?
#
loop_
_entity_poly.entity_id
_entity_poly.type
_entity_poly.pdbx_seq_one_letter_code
_entity_poly.pdbx_strand_id
1 'polypeptide(L)'
;MDILKAEIERKRKLLEESKIITENKKFFKGSELKAKQEEEYNKKYGPKAEDTLEKSSTSGTDSSRYDGSLHQTLPRKEVIRRLRERGEPITMFGESETDSFQRLRQCEIQEPEINKGFRNDFQEALEKVDQTYLDELLASQAQTSNSRAVKEEEISPEKQITYDDIQNMAKDLGKGDRNLDMNVTLNLIQRTYIQGLKRLMTKCQQFYPTDPSRCVEYVPDDER
;
A
#
# COMPACT_ATOMS: atom_id res chain seq x y z
N MET A 1 22.73 8.37 64.05
CA MET A 1 21.27 8.32 64.25
C MET A 1 20.55 9.46 63.53
N ASP A 2 21.20 10.61 63.38
CA ASP A 2 20.50 11.87 63.14
C ASP A 2 20.13 12.09 61.66
N ILE A 3 20.88 11.48 60.74
CA ILE A 3 20.52 11.37 59.31
C ILE A 3 19.16 10.69 59.13
N LEU A 4 18.89 9.60 59.89
CA LEU A 4 17.60 8.90 59.84
C LEU A 4 16.45 9.72 60.42
N LYS A 5 16.71 10.47 61.51
CA LYS A 5 15.71 11.39 62.09
C LYS A 5 15.35 12.50 61.11
N ALA A 6 16.35 13.13 60.49
CA ALA A 6 16.17 14.19 59.50
C ALA A 6 15.38 13.70 58.26
N GLU A 7 15.65 12.48 57.78
CA GLU A 7 14.92 11.90 56.65
C GLU A 7 13.47 11.52 57.00
N ILE A 8 13.21 11.07 58.24
CA ILE A 8 11.84 10.83 58.74
C ILE A 8 11.07 12.15 58.88
N GLU A 9 11.71 13.19 59.41
CA GLU A 9 11.14 14.53 59.58
C GLU A 9 10.83 15.17 58.23
N ARG A 10 11.76 15.09 57.25
CA ARG A 10 11.54 15.49 55.86
C ARG A 10 10.29 14.81 55.26
N LYS A 11 10.14 13.50 55.45
CA LYS A 11 8.99 12.74 54.95
C LYS A 11 7.68 13.08 55.66
N ARG A 12 7.70 13.39 56.96
CA ARG A 12 6.52 13.92 57.68
C ARG A 12 6.11 15.27 57.13
N LYS A 13 7.06 16.20 56.98
CA LYS A 13 6.81 17.53 56.43
C LYS A 13 6.18 17.48 55.03
N LEU A 14 6.64 16.60 54.15
CA LEU A 14 6.03 16.38 52.83
C LEU A 14 4.57 15.86 52.90
N LEU A 15 4.23 15.04 53.90
CA LEU A 15 2.88 14.51 54.12
C LEU A 15 1.92 15.55 54.75
N GLU A 16 2.47 16.48 55.53
CA GLU A 16 1.79 17.66 56.08
C GLU A 16 1.56 18.73 54.99
N GLU A 17 2.59 19.06 54.19
CA GLU A 17 2.52 19.98 53.05
C GLU A 17 1.47 19.52 52.02
N SER A 18 1.44 18.22 51.69
CA SER A 18 0.41 17.62 50.81
C SER A 18 -0.96 17.41 51.48
N LYS A 19 -1.13 17.77 52.76
CA LYS A 19 -2.38 17.70 53.54
C LYS A 19 -3.07 16.32 53.49
N ILE A 20 -2.30 15.24 53.50
CA ILE A 20 -2.83 13.86 53.46
C ILE A 20 -3.16 13.39 54.88
N ILE A 21 -2.29 13.73 55.83
CA ILE A 21 -2.46 13.44 57.24
C ILE A 21 -3.23 14.62 57.85
N THR A 22 -4.51 14.41 58.16
CA THR A 22 -5.25 15.30 59.06
C THR A 22 -4.94 14.92 60.51
N GLU A 23 -5.04 15.86 61.45
CA GLU A 23 -4.66 15.67 62.87
C GLU A 23 -5.29 14.42 63.53
N ASN A 24 -6.47 14.00 63.06
CA ASN A 24 -7.20 12.84 63.57
C ASN A 24 -6.91 11.51 62.82
N LYS A 25 -5.99 11.45 61.84
CA LYS A 25 -5.73 10.25 61.02
C LYS A 25 -4.25 9.89 60.94
N LYS A 26 -3.83 8.91 61.75
CA LYS A 26 -2.44 8.37 61.78
C LYS A 26 -2.03 7.59 60.52
N PHE A 27 -2.99 7.05 59.77
CA PHE A 27 -2.75 6.22 58.58
C PHE A 27 -3.47 6.81 57.36
N PHE A 28 -2.86 6.69 56.19
CA PHE A 28 -3.39 7.11 54.89
C PHE A 28 -3.24 6.00 53.87
N LYS A 29 -4.06 5.99 52.81
CA LYS A 29 -3.98 4.98 51.77
C LYS A 29 -2.96 5.39 50.70
N GLY A 30 -2.06 4.49 50.30
CA GLY A 30 -1.02 4.80 49.30
C GLY A 30 -1.56 5.30 47.94
N SER A 31 -2.81 4.98 47.59
CA SER A 31 -3.48 5.52 46.41
C SER A 31 -3.80 7.01 46.52
N GLU A 32 -4.12 7.52 47.70
CA GLU A 32 -4.45 8.93 47.94
C GLU A 32 -3.19 9.81 47.83
N LEU A 33 -2.05 9.30 48.29
CA LEU A 33 -0.75 9.95 48.09
C LEU A 33 -0.37 10.04 46.61
N LYS A 34 -0.51 8.93 45.86
CA LYS A 34 -0.22 8.93 44.41
C LYS A 34 -1.13 9.89 43.64
N ALA A 35 -2.43 9.90 43.92
CA ALA A 35 -3.38 10.79 43.25
C ALA A 35 -3.02 12.28 43.42
N LYS A 36 -2.64 12.70 44.64
CA LYS A 36 -2.19 14.08 44.86
C LYS A 36 -0.86 14.41 44.17
N GLN A 37 0.09 13.48 44.15
CA GLN A 37 1.35 13.65 43.42
C GLN A 37 1.11 13.78 41.90
N GLU A 38 0.17 13.02 41.36
CA GLU A 38 -0.26 13.09 39.96
C GLU A 38 -0.98 14.40 39.65
N GLU A 39 -1.85 14.88 40.54
CA GLU A 39 -2.46 16.22 40.43
C GLU A 39 -1.42 17.35 40.45
N GLU A 40 -0.44 17.31 41.35
CA GLU A 40 0.63 18.32 41.41
C GLU A 40 1.52 18.27 40.17
N TYR A 41 1.86 17.06 39.69
CA TYR A 41 2.58 16.86 38.44
C TYR A 41 1.79 17.43 37.26
N ASN A 42 0.49 17.14 37.17
CA ASN A 42 -0.38 17.64 36.10
C ASN A 42 -0.60 19.17 36.18
N LYS A 43 -0.64 19.76 37.38
CA LYS A 43 -0.67 21.23 37.54
C LYS A 43 0.64 21.91 37.12
N LYS A 44 1.78 21.21 37.20
CA LYS A 44 3.11 21.75 36.90
C LYS A 44 3.60 21.49 35.47
N TYR A 45 3.24 20.34 34.90
CA TYR A 45 3.72 19.83 33.61
C TYR A 45 2.62 19.28 32.70
N GLY A 46 1.36 19.27 33.15
CA GLY A 46 0.23 18.88 32.32
C GLY A 46 -0.04 19.89 31.20
N PRO A 47 -0.81 19.49 30.18
CA PRO A 47 -1.16 20.37 29.07
C PRO A 47 -1.96 21.57 29.61
N LYS A 48 -1.40 22.78 29.43
CA LYS A 48 -2.14 24.00 29.73
C LYS A 48 -3.29 24.14 28.73
N ALA A 49 -4.51 24.32 29.23
CA ALA A 49 -5.72 24.43 28.42
C ALA A 49 -5.80 25.69 27.54
N GLU A 50 -4.75 26.51 27.51
CA GLU A 50 -4.67 27.76 26.72
C GLU A 50 -4.14 27.53 25.28
N ASP A 51 -3.46 26.41 24.99
CA ASP A 51 -2.86 26.12 23.67
C ASP A 51 -3.81 25.41 22.68
N THR A 52 -5.05 25.10 23.06
CA THR A 52 -5.98 24.28 22.24
C THR A 52 -6.89 25.09 21.31
N LEU A 53 -6.81 26.43 21.29
CA LEU A 53 -7.77 27.27 20.53
C LEU A 53 -7.18 28.30 19.55
N GLU A 54 -5.90 28.65 19.60
CA GLU A 54 -5.30 29.58 18.61
C GLU A 54 -3.96 29.09 18.03
N LYS A 55 -4.03 28.39 16.89
CA LYS A 55 -2.88 28.30 15.95
C LYS A 55 -3.28 28.05 14.50
N SER A 56 -4.19 28.88 14.00
CA SER A 56 -4.39 29.10 12.57
C SER A 56 -3.43 30.18 12.05
N SER A 57 -2.69 29.90 10.95
CA SER A 57 -1.78 30.82 10.22
C SER A 57 -0.56 31.38 11.01
N THR A 58 0.67 31.48 10.48
CA THR A 58 1.20 31.36 9.10
C THR A 58 2.71 31.06 9.07
N SER A 59 3.25 30.77 7.86
CA SER A 59 4.66 30.38 7.51
C SER A 59 5.04 28.94 7.93
N GLY A 60 5.42 28.00 7.06
CA GLY A 60 5.84 28.02 5.64
C GLY A 60 7.19 27.31 5.58
N THR A 61 7.36 26.10 5.03
CA THR A 61 6.93 25.52 3.74
C THR A 61 7.18 23.98 3.84
N ASP A 62 6.55 23.03 3.12
CA ASP A 62 5.90 23.04 1.79
C ASP A 62 4.61 22.16 1.75
N SER A 63 4.24 21.76 0.53
CA SER A 63 3.14 20.93 0.01
C SER A 63 3.21 19.45 0.44
N SER A 64 2.11 18.70 0.54
CA SER A 64 0.70 18.99 0.24
C SER A 64 -0.22 18.29 1.24
N ARG A 65 -1.30 18.98 1.68
CA ARG A 65 -2.39 18.37 2.44
C ARG A 65 -3.69 18.56 1.69
N TYR A 66 -4.16 17.50 1.06
CA TYR A 66 -5.53 17.43 0.54
C TYR A 66 -6.50 17.31 1.72
N ASP A 67 -7.24 18.39 1.96
CA ASP A 67 -8.53 18.34 2.63
C ASP A 67 -9.56 17.63 1.71
N GLY A 68 -10.63 17.08 2.26
CA GLY A 68 -11.78 16.60 1.47
C GLY A 68 -12.15 15.12 1.58
N SER A 69 -11.79 14.40 2.64
CA SER A 69 -12.37 13.07 2.90
C SER A 69 -12.62 12.85 4.39
N LEU A 70 -13.90 12.84 4.80
CA LEU A 70 -14.29 12.34 6.11
C LEU A 70 -13.73 10.93 6.26
N HIS A 71 -12.89 10.75 7.27
CA HIS A 71 -12.11 9.53 7.47
C HIS A 71 -12.96 8.25 7.35
N GLN A 72 -12.72 7.49 6.29
CA GLN A 72 -13.01 6.06 6.28
C GLN A 72 -11.92 5.35 7.11
N THR A 73 -11.86 5.69 8.41
CA THR A 73 -10.95 5.07 9.38
C THR A 73 -11.29 3.60 9.52
N LEU A 74 -10.37 2.75 9.09
CA LEU A 74 -10.47 1.32 9.33
C LEU A 74 -10.38 1.03 10.85
N PRO A 75 -11.12 0.02 11.36
CA PRO A 75 -11.05 -0.35 12.76
C PRO A 75 -9.61 -0.66 13.19
N ARG A 76 -9.22 -0.19 14.37
CA ARG A 76 -7.85 -0.31 14.93
C ARG A 76 -7.26 -1.73 14.82
N LYS A 77 -8.07 -2.77 15.01
CA LYS A 77 -7.67 -4.19 14.86
C LYS A 77 -7.17 -4.52 13.45
N GLU A 78 -7.82 -3.98 12.43
CA GLU A 78 -7.49 -4.21 11.02
C GLU A 78 -6.23 -3.44 10.61
N VAL A 79 -6.05 -2.22 11.13
CA VAL A 79 -4.80 -1.45 10.96
C VAL A 79 -3.61 -2.23 11.52
N ILE A 80 -3.76 -2.77 12.75
CA ILE A 80 -2.73 -3.62 13.38
C ILE A 80 -2.48 -4.90 12.57
N ARG A 81 -3.52 -5.53 12.01
CA ARG A 81 -3.39 -6.73 11.19
C ARG A 81 -2.54 -6.46 9.94
N ARG A 82 -2.86 -5.41 9.17
CA ARG A 82 -2.16 -5.10 7.92
C ARG A 82 -0.75 -4.57 8.10
N LEU A 83 -0.49 -3.81 9.17
CA LEU A 83 0.88 -3.43 9.55
C LEU A 83 1.71 -4.69 9.88
N ARG A 84 1.16 -5.65 10.65
CA ARG A 84 1.85 -6.92 10.94
C ARG A 84 2.07 -7.79 9.71
N GLU A 85 1.12 -7.84 8.78
CA GLU A 85 1.26 -8.58 7.51
C GLU A 85 2.37 -7.99 6.62
N ARG A 86 2.63 -6.68 6.74
CA ARG A 86 3.78 -5.98 6.10
C ARG A 86 5.08 -6.04 6.90
N GLY A 87 5.06 -6.54 8.14
CA GLY A 87 6.22 -6.49 9.06
C GLY A 87 6.48 -5.11 9.70
N GLU A 88 5.56 -4.16 9.52
CA GLU A 88 5.67 -2.79 10.00
C GLU A 88 5.33 -2.64 11.50
N PRO A 89 5.97 -1.71 12.24
CA PRO A 89 5.62 -1.43 13.63
C PRO A 89 4.16 -0.99 13.78
N ILE A 90 3.46 -1.58 14.75
CA ILE A 90 2.03 -1.35 14.98
C ILE A 90 1.69 0.08 15.45
N THR A 91 2.63 0.75 16.11
CA THR A 91 2.55 2.14 16.60
C THR A 91 3.97 2.58 16.95
N MET A 92 4.40 3.73 16.42
CA MET A 92 5.70 4.35 16.75
C MET A 92 5.59 5.25 17.97
N PHE A 93 6.72 5.63 18.57
CA PHE A 93 6.74 6.57 19.69
C PHE A 93 6.18 7.94 19.25
N GLY A 94 5.14 8.41 19.92
CA GLY A 94 4.47 9.68 19.60
C GLY A 94 3.39 9.61 18.51
N GLU A 95 3.15 8.46 17.88
CA GLU A 95 2.01 8.28 16.96
C GLU A 95 0.68 8.15 17.71
N SER A 96 -0.36 8.81 17.22
CA SER A 96 -1.75 8.50 17.55
C SER A 96 -2.29 7.32 16.72
N GLU A 97 -3.47 6.80 17.08
CA GLU A 97 -4.10 5.72 16.30
C GLU A 97 -4.40 6.15 14.85
N THR A 98 -4.77 7.42 14.64
CA THR A 98 -4.99 8.00 13.31
C THR A 98 -3.71 8.14 12.50
N ASP A 99 -2.57 8.46 13.13
CA ASP A 99 -1.29 8.60 12.43
C ASP A 99 -0.79 7.23 11.95
N SER A 100 -0.90 6.20 12.80
CA SER A 100 -0.56 4.83 12.41
C SER A 100 -1.45 4.30 11.27
N PHE A 101 -2.69 4.78 11.14
CA PHE A 101 -3.56 4.49 10.00
C PHE A 101 -3.13 5.25 8.74
N GLN A 102 -2.76 6.54 8.86
CA GLN A 102 -2.20 7.30 7.74
C GLN A 102 -0.88 6.68 7.23
N ARG A 103 -0.01 6.21 8.13
CA ARG A 103 1.21 5.46 7.77
C ARG A 103 0.87 4.15 7.06
N LEU A 104 -0.08 3.35 7.56
CA LEU A 104 -0.53 2.15 6.85
C LEU A 104 -0.98 2.48 5.42
N ARG A 105 -1.77 3.55 5.22
CA ARG A 105 -2.22 3.99 3.90
C ARG A 105 -1.06 4.43 3.00
N GLN A 106 -0.04 5.08 3.56
CA GLN A 106 1.19 5.44 2.84
C GLN A 106 1.96 4.18 2.39
N CYS A 107 2.10 3.18 3.28
CA CYS A 107 2.71 1.89 2.95
C CYS A 107 1.90 1.13 1.88
N GLU A 108 0.56 1.15 1.95
CA GLU A 108 -0.34 0.55 0.95
C GLU A 108 -0.17 1.19 -0.46
N ILE A 109 0.16 2.48 -0.53
CA ILE A 109 0.39 3.22 -1.80
C ILE A 109 1.80 2.98 -2.36
N GLN A 110 2.82 2.95 -1.50
CA GLN A 110 4.22 2.76 -1.92
C GLN A 110 4.50 1.30 -2.31
N GLU A 111 3.99 0.36 -1.52
CA GLU A 111 4.18 -1.08 -1.70
C GLU A 111 2.80 -1.77 -1.71
N PRO A 112 2.11 -1.76 -2.88
CA PRO A 112 0.93 -2.59 -3.07
C PRO A 112 1.32 -4.07 -2.88
N GLU A 113 0.44 -4.87 -2.28
CA GLU A 113 0.75 -6.27 -1.94
C GLU A 113 0.77 -7.18 -3.17
N ILE A 114 1.91 -7.21 -3.88
CA ILE A 114 2.18 -8.12 -5.02
C ILE A 114 1.91 -9.59 -4.63
N ASN A 115 2.09 -9.95 -3.35
CA ASN A 115 1.98 -11.30 -2.83
C ASN A 115 0.57 -11.74 -2.38
N LYS A 116 -0.41 -10.83 -2.25
CA LYS A 116 -1.84 -11.23 -2.26
C LYS A 116 -2.27 -11.33 -3.72
N GLY A 117 -1.69 -12.32 -4.40
CA GLY A 117 -1.51 -12.32 -5.86
C GLY A 117 -2.77 -12.03 -6.66
N PHE A 118 -2.64 -11.05 -7.56
CA PHE A 118 -3.54 -10.63 -8.65
C PHE A 118 -4.91 -11.31 -8.71
N ARG A 119 -5.74 -11.14 -7.67
CA ARG A 119 -7.13 -11.57 -7.71
C ARG A 119 -8.00 -10.38 -8.06
N ASN A 120 -8.39 -10.40 -9.33
CA ASN A 120 -9.33 -9.53 -10.02
C ASN A 120 -8.90 -8.14 -10.47
N ASP A 121 -7.77 -7.54 -10.13
CA ASP A 121 -7.44 -6.22 -10.71
C ASP A 121 -7.39 -6.22 -12.26
N PHE A 122 -6.84 -7.29 -12.86
CA PHE A 122 -6.89 -7.49 -14.32
C PHE A 122 -8.27 -7.92 -14.84
N GLN A 123 -9.03 -8.68 -14.03
CA GLN A 123 -10.38 -9.14 -14.42
C GLN A 123 -11.39 -7.99 -14.35
N GLU A 124 -11.27 -7.10 -13.38
CA GLU A 124 -12.04 -5.87 -13.21
C GLU A 124 -11.65 -4.85 -14.29
N ALA A 125 -10.36 -4.75 -14.64
CA ALA A 125 -9.95 -3.95 -15.80
C ALA A 125 -10.55 -4.47 -17.11
N LEU A 126 -10.58 -5.79 -17.33
CA LEU A 126 -11.23 -6.41 -18.49
C LEU A 126 -12.75 -6.21 -18.46
N GLU A 127 -13.41 -6.53 -17.34
CA GLU A 127 -14.85 -6.39 -17.16
C GLU A 127 -15.30 -4.92 -17.31
N LYS A 128 -14.47 -3.96 -16.91
CA LYS A 128 -14.72 -2.52 -17.12
C LYS A 128 -14.54 -2.10 -18.58
N VAL A 129 -13.59 -2.69 -19.30
CA VAL A 129 -13.46 -2.50 -20.77
C VAL A 129 -14.69 -3.10 -21.48
N ASP A 130 -15.10 -4.31 -21.11
CA ASP A 130 -16.30 -4.97 -21.63
C ASP A 130 -17.58 -4.16 -21.31
N GLN A 131 -17.69 -3.58 -20.11
CA GLN A 131 -18.78 -2.66 -19.75
C GLN A 131 -18.76 -1.40 -20.62
N THR A 132 -17.61 -0.75 -20.83
CA THR A 132 -17.55 0.42 -21.73
C THR A 132 -17.90 0.09 -23.18
N TYR A 133 -17.58 -1.13 -23.64
CA TYR A 133 -17.95 -1.61 -24.96
C TYR A 133 -19.46 -1.90 -25.07
N LEU A 134 -20.08 -2.48 -24.03
CA LEU A 134 -21.53 -2.68 -23.96
C LEU A 134 -22.29 -1.35 -23.87
N ASP A 135 -21.78 -0.37 -23.14
CA ASP A 135 -22.34 0.99 -23.08
C ASP A 135 -22.22 1.69 -24.44
N GLU A 136 -21.11 1.52 -25.17
CA GLU A 136 -20.95 2.04 -26.54
C GLU A 136 -21.88 1.32 -27.53
N LEU A 137 -22.10 0.01 -27.39
CA LEU A 137 -23.10 -0.74 -28.17
C LEU A 137 -24.54 -0.30 -27.85
N LEU A 138 -24.88 -0.03 -26.59
CA LEU A 138 -26.19 0.49 -26.20
C LEU A 138 -26.40 1.93 -26.67
N ALA A 139 -25.38 2.79 -26.56
CA ALA A 139 -25.41 4.17 -27.03
C ALA A 139 -25.49 4.26 -28.55
N SER A 140 -24.72 3.43 -29.28
CA SER A 140 -24.79 3.33 -30.74
C SER A 140 -26.14 2.75 -31.17
N GLN A 141 -26.67 1.70 -30.53
CA GLN A 141 -28.00 1.16 -30.82
C GLN A 141 -29.12 2.20 -30.58
N ALA A 142 -28.99 3.05 -29.55
CA ALA A 142 -29.89 4.18 -29.31
C ALA A 142 -29.77 5.30 -30.36
N GLN A 143 -28.63 5.40 -31.08
CA GLN A 143 -28.41 6.38 -32.15
C GLN A 143 -28.67 5.80 -33.56
N THR A 144 -28.60 4.48 -33.77
CA THR A 144 -28.79 3.82 -35.06
C THR A 144 -30.26 3.64 -35.43
N SER A 145 -30.96 4.77 -35.56
CA SER A 145 -32.02 4.90 -36.57
C SER A 145 -31.45 5.25 -37.95
N ASN A 146 -30.12 5.35 -38.10
CA ASN A 146 -29.50 5.67 -39.39
C ASN A 146 -28.11 5.03 -39.63
N SER A 147 -28.06 4.15 -40.63
CA SER A 147 -26.92 3.78 -41.50
C SER A 147 -25.68 3.01 -40.98
N ARG A 148 -25.32 1.99 -41.80
CA ARG A 148 -24.03 1.29 -41.97
C ARG A 148 -23.53 0.33 -40.87
N ALA A 149 -23.82 -0.95 -41.10
CA ALA A 149 -23.06 -2.07 -40.55
C ALA A 149 -21.61 -2.05 -41.06
N VAL A 150 -20.66 -1.99 -40.12
CA VAL A 150 -19.27 -2.40 -40.32
C VAL A 150 -19.15 -3.83 -39.77
N LYS A 151 -18.43 -4.70 -40.46
CA LYS A 151 -18.13 -6.04 -39.93
C LYS A 151 -16.99 -5.92 -38.92
N GLU A 152 -17.25 -6.28 -37.68
CA GLU A 152 -16.20 -6.60 -36.72
C GLU A 152 -15.48 -7.88 -37.17
N GLU A 153 -14.15 -7.82 -37.24
CA GLU A 153 -13.34 -9.03 -37.42
C GLU A 153 -13.19 -9.70 -36.05
N GLU A 154 -13.70 -10.92 -35.91
CA GLU A 154 -13.44 -11.75 -34.73
C GLU A 154 -11.91 -11.89 -34.55
N ILE A 155 -11.41 -11.44 -33.40
CA ILE A 155 -10.03 -11.69 -32.98
C ILE A 155 -9.91 -13.16 -32.60
N SER A 156 -9.83 -14.01 -33.61
CA SER A 156 -9.58 -15.44 -33.46
C SER A 156 -8.19 -15.64 -32.86
N PRO A 157 -8.07 -16.32 -31.70
CA PRO A 157 -6.75 -16.69 -31.19
C PRO A 157 -6.08 -17.65 -32.18
N GLU A 158 -4.74 -17.63 -32.20
CA GLU A 158 -3.88 -18.63 -32.86
C GLU A 158 -3.65 -18.58 -34.39
N LYS A 159 -3.88 -17.45 -35.07
CA LYS A 159 -3.06 -17.17 -36.28
C LYS A 159 -1.66 -16.72 -35.86
N GLN A 160 -0.81 -17.68 -35.47
CA GLN A 160 0.63 -17.46 -35.36
C GLN A 160 1.20 -17.16 -36.75
N ILE A 161 1.38 -15.89 -37.06
CA ILE A 161 1.88 -15.42 -38.35
C ILE A 161 3.27 -16.05 -38.63
N THR A 162 3.36 -16.77 -39.74
CA THR A 162 4.56 -17.54 -40.14
C THR A 162 5.63 -16.57 -40.65
N TYR A 163 6.90 -16.99 -40.66
CA TYR A 163 7.96 -16.12 -41.19
C TYR A 163 7.71 -15.75 -42.65
N ASP A 164 7.23 -16.73 -43.41
CA ASP A 164 6.99 -16.62 -44.85
C ASP A 164 5.83 -15.66 -45.14
N ASP A 165 4.84 -15.58 -44.24
CA ASP A 165 3.77 -14.57 -44.28
C ASP A 165 4.35 -13.16 -44.11
N ILE A 166 5.24 -12.97 -43.12
CA ILE A 166 5.93 -11.68 -42.90
C ILE A 166 6.81 -11.33 -44.11
N GLN A 167 7.54 -12.30 -44.67
CA GLN A 167 8.33 -12.09 -45.89
C GLN A 167 7.47 -11.70 -47.10
N ASN A 168 6.27 -12.26 -47.22
CA ASN A 168 5.34 -11.90 -48.28
C ASN A 168 4.80 -10.47 -48.09
N MET A 169 4.35 -10.11 -46.89
CA MET A 169 3.91 -8.74 -46.59
C MET A 169 5.04 -7.70 -46.71
N ALA A 170 6.28 -8.07 -46.38
CA ALA A 170 7.45 -7.20 -46.49
C ALA A 170 7.82 -6.83 -47.95
N LYS A 171 7.29 -7.53 -48.97
CA LYS A 171 7.48 -7.16 -50.39
C LYS A 171 6.74 -5.88 -50.78
N ASP A 172 5.75 -5.48 -49.98
CA ASP A 172 4.93 -4.28 -50.18
C ASP A 172 5.31 -3.14 -49.21
N LEU A 173 6.31 -3.36 -48.35
CA LEU A 173 6.81 -2.38 -47.39
C LEU A 173 7.34 -1.11 -48.08
N GLY A 174 6.97 0.05 -47.57
CA GLY A 174 7.42 1.36 -48.06
C GLY A 174 6.75 1.82 -49.36
N LYS A 175 5.72 1.13 -49.86
CA LYS A 175 4.94 1.54 -51.05
C LYS A 175 3.90 2.64 -50.78
N GLY A 176 3.83 3.13 -49.54
CA GLY A 176 3.04 4.32 -49.16
C GLY A 176 1.90 4.06 -48.17
N ASP A 177 1.53 2.80 -47.91
CA ASP A 177 0.56 2.48 -46.85
C ASP A 177 1.24 2.32 -45.49
N ARG A 178 1.15 3.39 -44.69
CA ARG A 178 1.73 3.43 -43.34
C ARG A 178 1.15 2.37 -42.39
N ASN A 179 -0.10 1.93 -42.60
CA ASN A 179 -0.74 0.96 -41.73
C ASN A 179 -0.21 -0.45 -42.00
N LEU A 180 0.02 -0.78 -43.28
CA LEU A 180 0.72 -2.01 -43.68
C LEU A 180 2.15 -2.02 -43.11
N ASP A 181 2.90 -0.93 -43.31
CA ASP A 181 4.28 -0.81 -42.82
C ASP A 181 4.39 -1.01 -41.30
N MET A 182 3.46 -0.41 -40.55
CA MET A 182 3.36 -0.56 -39.10
C MET A 182 3.06 -2.01 -38.69
N ASN A 183 2.07 -2.64 -39.33
CA ASN A 183 1.69 -4.03 -39.03
C ASN A 183 2.81 -5.02 -39.32
N VAL A 184 3.52 -4.90 -40.45
CA VAL A 184 4.66 -5.78 -40.78
C VAL A 184 5.78 -5.61 -39.76
N THR A 185 6.07 -4.37 -39.35
CA THR A 185 7.10 -4.07 -38.35
C THR A 185 6.75 -4.65 -36.98
N LEU A 186 5.50 -4.46 -36.51
CA LEU A 186 5.04 -5.00 -35.23
C LEU A 186 5.07 -6.52 -35.19
N ASN A 187 4.60 -7.18 -36.25
CA ASN A 187 4.61 -8.65 -36.34
C ASN A 187 6.03 -9.22 -36.36
N LEU A 188 6.98 -8.55 -37.02
CA LEU A 188 8.38 -8.95 -37.02
C LEU A 188 9.01 -8.83 -35.61
N ILE A 189 8.75 -7.72 -34.91
CA ILE A 189 9.23 -7.50 -33.53
C ILE A 189 8.64 -8.53 -32.57
N GLN A 190 7.32 -8.74 -32.60
CA GLN A 190 6.64 -9.71 -31.74
C GLN A 190 7.17 -11.14 -31.97
N ARG A 191 7.35 -11.54 -33.23
CA ARG A 191 7.83 -12.89 -33.58
C ARG A 191 9.29 -13.11 -33.20
N THR A 192 10.16 -12.12 -33.40
CA THR A 192 11.57 -12.19 -33.00
C THR A 192 11.72 -12.19 -31.47
N TYR A 193 10.93 -11.40 -30.75
CA TYR A 193 10.87 -11.41 -29.28
C TYR A 193 10.44 -12.78 -28.73
N ILE A 194 9.32 -13.33 -29.21
CA ILE A 194 8.83 -14.65 -28.78
C ILE A 194 9.84 -15.75 -29.10
N GLN A 195 10.50 -15.70 -30.28
CA GLN A 195 11.51 -16.69 -30.65
C GLN A 195 12.79 -16.57 -29.79
N GLY A 196 13.20 -15.34 -29.45
CA GLY A 196 14.29 -15.08 -28.51
C GLY A 196 13.98 -15.62 -27.12
N LEU A 197 12.80 -15.32 -26.58
CA LEU A 197 12.34 -15.81 -25.28
C LEU A 197 12.24 -17.34 -25.24
N LYS A 198 11.68 -17.99 -26.29
CA LYS A 198 11.65 -19.45 -26.39
C LYS A 198 13.05 -20.06 -26.37
N ARG A 199 14.01 -19.51 -27.14
CA ARG A 199 15.42 -19.96 -27.13
C ARG A 199 16.09 -19.78 -25.77
N LEU A 200 15.84 -18.66 -25.10
CA LEU A 200 16.32 -18.41 -23.74
C LEU A 200 15.75 -19.45 -22.76
N MET A 201 14.43 -19.68 -22.78
CA MET A 201 13.79 -20.69 -21.93
C MET A 201 14.35 -22.10 -22.19
N THR A 202 14.56 -22.50 -23.45
CA THR A 202 15.24 -23.77 -23.77
C THR A 202 16.66 -23.83 -23.21
N LYS A 203 17.40 -22.72 -23.18
CA LYS A 203 18.72 -22.66 -22.54
C LYS A 203 18.63 -22.74 -21.01
N CYS A 204 17.70 -22.03 -20.38
CA CYS A 204 17.45 -22.14 -18.94
C CYS A 204 17.09 -23.58 -18.55
N GLN A 205 16.25 -24.26 -19.34
CA GLN A 205 15.89 -25.67 -19.14
C GLN A 205 17.05 -26.65 -19.35
N GLN A 206 18.08 -26.28 -20.13
CA GLN A 206 19.31 -27.07 -20.29
C GLN A 206 20.27 -26.92 -19.10
N PHE A 207 20.31 -25.74 -18.45
CA PHE A 207 21.14 -25.52 -17.26
C PHE A 207 20.45 -25.92 -15.96
N TYR A 208 19.12 -25.88 -15.92
CA TYR A 208 18.29 -26.18 -14.75
C TYR A 208 17.15 -27.12 -15.17
N PRO A 209 17.38 -28.45 -15.20
CA PRO A 209 16.32 -29.40 -15.54
C PRO A 209 15.24 -29.40 -14.46
N THR A 210 13.98 -29.34 -14.88
CA THR A 210 12.82 -29.39 -14.00
C THR A 210 12.55 -30.83 -13.55
N ASP A 211 13.17 -31.26 -12.44
CA ASP A 211 12.72 -32.42 -11.66
C ASP A 211 11.58 -31.99 -10.71
N PRO A 212 10.34 -32.50 -10.87
CA PRO A 212 9.21 -32.19 -10.00
C PRO A 212 9.48 -32.44 -8.49
N SER A 213 10.42 -33.32 -8.19
CA SER A 213 10.82 -33.71 -6.82
C SER A 213 11.76 -32.70 -6.17
N ARG A 214 12.38 -31.81 -6.96
CA ARG A 214 13.44 -30.87 -6.53
C ARG A 214 13.21 -29.43 -7.01
N CYS A 215 11.97 -29.01 -7.22
CA CYS A 215 11.59 -27.65 -7.69
C CYS A 215 12.10 -26.46 -6.84
N VAL A 216 12.82 -26.69 -5.75
CA VAL A 216 13.38 -25.68 -4.84
C VAL A 216 14.92 -25.59 -4.96
N GLU A 217 15.60 -26.60 -5.53
CA GLU A 217 17.07 -26.71 -5.58
C GLU A 217 17.62 -26.43 -7.00
N TYR A 218 17.80 -25.14 -7.31
CA TYR A 218 18.37 -24.65 -8.58
C TYR A 218 19.91 -24.75 -8.61
N VAL A 219 20.44 -25.96 -8.48
CA VAL A 219 21.87 -26.25 -8.69
C VAL A 219 22.08 -26.64 -10.18
N PRO A 220 23.05 -26.04 -10.90
CA PRO A 220 23.41 -26.46 -12.25
C PRO A 220 23.82 -27.93 -12.29
N ASP A 221 23.53 -28.66 -13.38
CA ASP A 221 23.87 -30.09 -13.46
C ASP A 221 25.38 -30.37 -13.39
N ASP A 222 26.24 -29.43 -13.82
CA ASP A 222 27.70 -29.54 -13.70
C ASP A 222 28.22 -29.41 -12.25
N GLU A 223 27.37 -28.98 -11.30
CA GLU A 223 27.70 -28.78 -9.88
C GLU A 223 26.97 -29.77 -8.93
N ARG A 224 26.34 -30.83 -9.48
CA ARG A 224 25.56 -31.84 -8.75
C ARG A 224 26.33 -33.13 -8.40
#